data_AF-A0A382FYR5-F1
#
_entry.id   AF-A0A382FYR5-F1
#
_cell.length_a   1.000
_cell.length_b   1.000
_cell.length_c   1.000
_cell.angle_alpha   90.00
_cell.angle_beta   90.00
_cell.angle_gamma   90.00
#
_symmetry.space_group_name_H-M   'P 1'
#
loop_
_entity.id
_entity.type
_entity.pdbx_description
1 polymer ?
#
loop_
_entity_poly.entity_id
_entity_poly.type
_entity_poly.pdbx_seq_one_letter_code
_entity_poly.pdbx_strand_id
1 'polypeptide(L)'
;VKLLCILSIILFFFGNCRLPELKPENKDEIIEGIDSFEINDDQFSPKSSMVAWEFLKKNPSEGEILKYFGDPDSSWTDEYDNLKILYYYIPEYQDYNFIEINLKSGDVSGFEWD
;
A
#
# COMPACT_ATOMS: atom_id res chain seq x y z
N VAL A 1 -5.62 -4.04 -50.30
CA VAL A 1 -4.67 -3.33 -49.41
C VAL A 1 -5.44 -2.93 -48.16
N LYS A 2 -5.18 -3.64 -47.06
CA LYS A 2 -5.67 -3.34 -45.72
C LYS A 2 -5.02 -2.04 -45.22
N LEU A 3 -5.61 -1.45 -44.17
CA LEU A 3 -4.98 -0.52 -43.23
C LEU A 3 -5.03 0.98 -43.61
N LEU A 4 -6.01 1.71 -43.06
CA LEU A 4 -5.83 2.85 -42.13
C LEU A 4 -7.16 3.64 -42.04
N CYS A 5 -8.10 3.16 -41.22
CA CYS A 5 -9.32 3.90 -40.85
C CYS A 5 -9.25 4.47 -39.42
N ILE A 6 -8.05 4.72 -38.87
CA ILE A 6 -7.89 5.11 -37.47
C ILE A 6 -6.84 6.21 -37.31
N LEU A 7 -6.98 7.29 -38.08
CA LEU A 7 -6.36 8.57 -37.78
C LEU A 7 -7.43 9.63 -37.97
N SER A 8 -8.10 10.02 -36.87
CA SER A 8 -8.73 11.34 -36.70
C SER A 8 -9.46 11.53 -35.35
N ILE A 9 -9.50 10.56 -34.45
CA ILE A 9 -10.04 10.77 -33.08
C ILE A 9 -8.89 11.11 -32.11
N ILE A 10 -8.12 12.14 -32.45
CA ILE A 10 -7.27 12.86 -31.51
C ILE A 10 -7.63 14.32 -31.76
N LEU A 11 -8.64 14.84 -31.07
CA LEU A 11 -8.95 16.26 -30.91
C LEU A 11 -10.24 16.44 -30.09
N PHE A 12 -10.34 15.80 -28.93
CA PHE A 12 -11.29 16.21 -27.88
C PHE A 12 -10.59 15.92 -26.55
N PHE A 13 -10.76 16.82 -25.57
CA PHE A 13 -10.11 16.85 -24.25
C PHE A 13 -8.76 17.60 -24.14
N PHE A 14 -8.71 18.84 -24.61
CA PHE A 14 -7.96 19.88 -23.86
C PHE A 14 -8.99 20.82 -23.22
N GLY A 15 -9.57 20.37 -22.12
CA GLY A 15 -10.30 21.23 -21.19
C GLY A 15 -9.30 22.08 -20.42
N ASN A 16 -9.45 23.40 -20.49
CA ASN A 16 -8.76 24.36 -19.63
C ASN A 16 -9.19 24.17 -18.17
N CYS A 17 -8.50 23.29 -17.43
CA CYS A 17 -8.55 23.30 -15.98
C CYS A 17 -7.46 24.25 -15.47
N ARG A 18 -7.84 25.48 -15.11
CA ARG A 18 -6.96 26.34 -14.30
C ARG A 18 -6.97 25.78 -12.88
N LEU A 19 -5.84 25.22 -12.45
CA LEU A 19 -5.62 24.80 -11.07
C LEU A 19 -5.52 26.08 -10.21
N PRO A 20 -6.29 26.22 -9.12
CA PRO A 20 -6.12 27.35 -8.21
C PRO A 20 -4.80 27.22 -7.46
N GLU A 21 -4.07 28.32 -7.36
CA GLU A 21 -2.79 28.40 -6.66
C GLU A 21 -3.03 28.33 -5.14
N LEU A 22 -2.58 27.26 -4.49
CA LEU A 22 -2.64 27.12 -3.03
C LEU A 22 -1.54 27.97 -2.40
N LYS A 23 -1.93 28.96 -1.60
CA LYS A 23 -1.03 29.79 -0.79
C LYS A 23 -0.53 28.96 0.41
N PRO A 24 0.75 29.02 0.79
CA PRO A 24 1.24 28.30 1.97
C PRO A 24 0.70 28.97 3.23
N GLU A 25 -0.12 28.23 3.99
CA GLU A 25 -0.60 28.65 5.30
C GLU A 25 0.17 27.88 6.39
N ASN A 26 0.92 28.67 7.15
CA ASN A 26 1.41 28.51 8.52
C ASN A 26 2.01 27.16 8.98
N LYS A 27 3.30 27.22 9.31
CA LYS A 27 4.03 26.17 10.04
C LYS A 27 3.83 26.43 11.53
N ASP A 28 3.08 25.57 12.22
CA ASP A 28 3.14 25.51 13.68
C ASP A 28 3.24 24.06 14.16
N GLU A 29 4.29 23.88 14.98
CA GLU A 29 4.61 22.83 15.96
C GLU A 29 4.93 21.39 15.50
N ILE A 30 6.24 21.16 15.47
CA ILE A 30 6.99 19.91 15.42
C ILE A 30 6.61 19.05 16.65
N ILE A 31 5.90 17.94 16.42
CA ILE A 31 5.95 16.79 17.33
C ILE A 31 7.28 16.10 17.07
N GLU A 32 8.17 16.23 18.04
CA GLU A 32 9.48 15.59 18.06
C GLU A 32 9.28 14.07 18.20
N GLY A 33 9.66 13.31 17.16
CA GLY A 33 9.78 11.86 17.22
C GLY A 33 8.79 11.08 16.36
N ILE A 34 8.94 11.17 15.04
CA ILE A 34 8.97 10.03 14.11
C ILE A 34 9.79 10.51 12.92
N ASP A 35 10.88 9.81 12.65
CA ASP A 35 11.77 10.05 11.52
C ASP A 35 10.93 10.16 10.24
N SER A 36 11.10 11.28 9.55
CA SER A 36 10.40 11.62 8.32
C SER A 36 10.82 10.66 7.22
N PHE A 37 10.10 9.56 7.04
CA PHE A 37 10.23 8.75 5.84
C PHE A 37 9.41 9.43 4.74
N GLU A 38 10.11 10.12 3.84
CA GLU A 38 9.56 10.62 2.58
C GLU A 38 8.85 9.48 1.85
N ILE A 39 7.53 9.60 1.70
CA ILE A 39 6.74 8.73 0.85
C ILE A 39 6.96 9.23 -0.58
N ASN A 40 7.86 8.57 -1.30
CA ASN A 40 7.94 8.67 -2.74
C ASN A 40 6.88 7.76 -3.35
N ASP A 41 6.02 8.35 -4.19
CA ASP A 41 4.80 7.78 -4.77
C ASP A 41 5.08 6.78 -5.91
N ASP A 42 6.27 6.18 -5.96
CA ASP A 42 6.66 5.24 -7.00
C ASP A 42 7.21 3.95 -6.39
N GLN A 43 6.44 2.87 -6.63
CA GLN A 43 6.87 1.48 -6.73
C GLN A 43 7.66 0.91 -5.54
N PHE A 44 6.91 0.23 -4.66
CA PHE A 44 7.18 -1.16 -4.24
C PHE A 44 8.67 -1.53 -4.10
N SER A 45 9.47 -0.70 -3.42
CA SER A 45 10.77 -1.17 -2.94
C SER A 45 10.43 -2.16 -1.83
N PRO A 46 10.84 -3.44 -1.94
CA PRO A 46 10.67 -4.39 -0.85
C PRO A 46 11.30 -3.74 0.38
N LYS A 47 10.48 -3.52 1.41
CA LYS A 47 11.04 -3.14 2.71
C LYS A 47 11.97 -4.29 3.10
N SER A 48 13.16 -3.97 3.61
CA SER A 48 14.05 -5.00 4.14
C SER A 48 13.25 -5.87 5.12
N SER A 49 13.36 -7.19 4.99
CA SER A 49 12.53 -8.14 5.74
C SER A 49 12.64 -7.93 7.25
N MET A 50 13.81 -7.52 7.75
CA MET A 50 13.99 -7.14 9.15
C MET A 50 13.10 -5.95 9.57
N VAL A 51 12.94 -4.94 8.72
CA VAL A 51 12.13 -3.75 9.04
C VAL A 51 10.65 -4.10 9.04
N ALA A 52 10.20 -4.90 8.06
CA ALA A 52 8.83 -5.43 8.00
C ALA A 52 8.52 -6.28 9.24
N TRP A 53 9.43 -7.16 9.61
CA TRP A 53 9.31 -8.03 10.78
C TRP A 53 9.20 -7.24 12.10
N GLU A 54 10.02 -6.20 12.28
CA GLU A 54 9.94 -5.30 13.45
C GLU A 54 8.65 -4.48 13.49
N PHE A 55 8.08 -4.12 12.33
CA PHE A 55 6.77 -3.47 12.25
C PHE A 55 5.65 -4.43 12.67
N LEU A 56 5.60 -5.63 12.11
CA LEU A 56 4.55 -6.62 12.35
C LEU A 56 4.52 -7.10 13.82
N LYS A 57 5.68 -7.19 14.47
CA LYS A 57 5.79 -7.50 15.91
C LYS A 57 5.08 -6.52 16.84
N LYS A 58 4.75 -5.32 16.38
CA LYS A 58 4.03 -4.31 17.18
C LYS A 58 2.52 -4.54 17.20
N ASN A 59 2.05 -5.64 16.60
CA ASN A 59 0.63 -5.97 16.45
C ASN A 59 -0.17 -4.83 15.79
N PRO A 60 0.23 -4.35 14.59
CA PRO A 60 -0.48 -3.28 13.91
C PRO A 60 -1.91 -3.73 13.55
N SER A 61 -2.79 -2.76 13.36
CA SER A 61 -4.13 -3.00 12.80
C SER A 61 -4.05 -3.33 11.30
N GLU A 62 -5.09 -3.96 10.76
CA GLU A 62 -5.19 -4.22 9.32
C GLU A 62 -5.02 -2.94 8.48
N GLY A 63 -5.62 -1.82 8.92
CA GLY A 63 -5.49 -0.55 8.21
C GLY A 63 -4.04 -0.02 8.18
N GLU A 64 -3.28 -0.22 9.25
CA GLU A 64 -1.86 0.13 9.29
C GLU A 64 -1.03 -0.77 8.39
N ILE A 65 -1.38 -2.05 8.28
CA ILE A 65 -0.74 -2.99 7.33
C ILE A 65 -0.97 -2.54 5.90
N LEU A 66 -2.21 -2.26 5.52
CA LEU A 66 -2.53 -1.85 4.15
C LEU A 66 -1.85 -0.52 3.79
N LYS A 67 -1.71 0.38 4.76
CA LYS A 67 -0.93 1.62 4.58
C LYS A 67 0.57 1.36 4.43
N TYR A 68 1.11 0.38 5.14
CA TYR A 68 2.55 0.11 5.21
C TYR A 68 3.05 -0.77 4.04
N PHE A 69 2.33 -1.85 3.73
CA PHE A 69 2.68 -2.85 2.71
C PHE A 69 1.92 -2.65 1.38
N GLY A 70 0.82 -1.89 1.40
CA GLY A 70 -0.12 -1.84 0.28
C GLY A 70 -1.14 -2.97 0.31
N ASP A 71 -1.92 -3.05 -0.75
CA ASP A 71 -2.92 -4.12 -0.94
C ASP A 71 -2.22 -5.48 -1.09
N PRO A 72 -2.75 -6.55 -0.48
CA PRO A 72 -2.22 -7.89 -0.64
C PRO A 72 -2.55 -8.45 -2.03
N ASP A 73 -1.71 -9.36 -2.53
CA ASP A 73 -1.96 -10.09 -3.78
C ASP A 73 -3.17 -11.01 -3.68
N SER A 74 -3.44 -11.54 -2.48
CA SER A 74 -4.61 -12.34 -2.17
C SER A 74 -4.95 -12.26 -0.70
N SER A 75 -6.21 -12.55 -0.36
CA SER A 75 -6.62 -12.71 1.02
C SER A 75 -7.58 -13.87 1.18
N TRP A 76 -7.50 -14.55 2.31
CA TRP A 76 -8.43 -15.60 2.72
C TRP A 76 -9.02 -15.27 4.08
N THR A 77 -10.28 -15.63 4.30
CA THR A 77 -10.98 -15.45 5.58
C THR A 77 -11.62 -16.78 5.95
N ASP A 78 -11.50 -17.17 7.22
CA ASP A 78 -12.11 -18.40 7.70
C ASP A 78 -13.64 -18.32 7.70
N GLU A 79 -14.30 -19.48 7.71
CA GLU A 79 -15.76 -19.58 7.63
C GLU A 79 -16.50 -19.05 8.87
N TYR A 80 -15.76 -18.72 9.93
CA TYR A 80 -16.28 -18.27 11.22
C TYR A 80 -15.96 -16.80 11.52
N ASP A 81 -15.37 -16.07 10.57
CA ASP A 81 -14.95 -14.67 10.72
C ASP A 81 -14.07 -14.44 11.98
N ASN A 82 -13.18 -15.37 12.31
CA ASN A 82 -12.20 -15.22 13.38
C ASN A 82 -10.82 -14.81 12.87
N LEU A 83 -10.45 -15.23 11.66
CA LEU A 83 -9.11 -15.11 11.12
C LEU A 83 -9.16 -14.69 9.65
N LYS A 84 -8.36 -13.69 9.31
CA LYS A 84 -8.05 -13.32 7.93
C LYS A 84 -6.56 -13.46 7.68
N ILE A 85 -6.19 -13.98 6.52
CA ILE A 85 -4.80 -14.09 6.08
C ILE A 85 -4.62 -13.20 4.86
N LEU A 86 -3.60 -12.35 4.89
CA LEU A 86 -3.17 -11.50 3.78
C LEU A 86 -1.90 -12.12 3.19
N TYR A 87 -1.89 -12.35 1.88
CA TYR A 87 -0.75 -12.95 1.17
C TYR A 87 -0.05 -11.89 0.31
N TYR A 88 1.27 -11.81 0.43
CA TYR A 88 2.13 -10.91 -0.32
C TYR A 88 3.21 -11.72 -1.03
N TYR A 89 3.22 -11.69 -2.36
CA TYR A 89 4.25 -12.32 -3.16
C TYR A 89 5.50 -11.44 -3.16
N ILE A 90 6.65 -11.99 -2.80
CA ILE A 90 7.93 -11.28 -2.83
C ILE A 90 8.72 -11.76 -4.05
N PRO A 91 8.81 -10.95 -5.14
CA PRO A 91 9.43 -11.38 -6.39
C PRO A 91 10.91 -11.76 -6.26
N GLU A 92 11.63 -11.15 -5.31
CA GLU A 92 13.05 -11.40 -5.06
C GLU A 92 13.32 -12.84 -4.61
N TYR A 93 12.42 -13.41 -3.80
CA TYR A 93 12.53 -14.78 -3.26
C TYR A 93 11.62 -15.77 -3.98
N GLN A 94 10.72 -15.27 -4.82
CA GLN A 94 9.70 -16.04 -5.53
C GLN A 94 8.80 -16.85 -4.58
N ASP A 95 8.52 -16.30 -3.39
CA ASP A 95 7.71 -16.94 -2.37
C ASP A 95 6.61 -15.99 -1.84
N TYR A 96 5.61 -16.58 -1.20
CA TYR A 96 4.54 -15.86 -0.53
C TYR A 96 4.85 -15.72 0.95
N ASN A 97 4.89 -14.47 1.41
CA ASN A 97 4.80 -14.13 2.81
C ASN A 97 3.35 -13.90 3.20
N PHE A 98 3.04 -14.07 4.48
CA PHE A 98 1.67 -13.91 4.96
C PHE A 98 1.57 -13.22 6.31
N ILE A 99 0.46 -12.54 6.50
CA ILE A 99 0.10 -11.90 7.77
C ILE A 99 -1.29 -12.36 8.18
N GLU A 100 -1.42 -12.79 9.43
CA GLU A 100 -2.66 -13.19 10.06
C GLU A 100 -3.27 -12.02 10.84
N ILE A 101 -4.55 -11.74 10.59
CA ILE A 101 -5.36 -10.74 11.28
C ILE A 101 -6.42 -11.46 12.10
N ASN A 102 -6.45 -11.17 13.41
CA ASN A 102 -7.56 -11.57 14.26
C ASN A 102 -8.75 -10.65 13.99
N LEU A 103 -9.83 -11.18 13.42
CA LEU A 103 -10.98 -10.37 13.02
C LEU A 103 -11.81 -9.83 14.20
N LYS A 104 -11.58 -10.34 15.42
CA LYS A 104 -12.23 -9.80 16.63
C LYS A 104 -11.53 -8.54 17.15
N SER A 105 -10.19 -8.49 17.08
CA SER A 105 -9.44 -7.29 17.49
C SER A 105 -9.19 -6.33 16.33
N GLY A 106 -9.08 -6.85 15.11
CA GLY A 106 -8.65 -6.10 13.92
C GLY A 106 -7.12 -5.97 13.79
N ASP A 107 -6.37 -6.65 14.65
CA ASP A 107 -4.92 -6.54 14.76
C ASP A 107 -4.21 -7.82 14.31
N VAL A 108 -2.92 -7.71 14.00
CA VAL A 108 -2.06 -8.87 13.70
C VAL A 108 -2.05 -9.86 14.86
N SER A 109 -2.26 -11.13 14.54
CA SER A 109 -2.11 -12.26 15.45
C SER A 109 -0.90 -13.15 15.15
N GLY A 110 -0.37 -13.11 13.93
CA GLY A 110 0.73 -13.95 13.47
C GLY A 110 1.22 -13.53 12.08
N PHE A 111 2.39 -13.99 11.66
CA PHE A 111 2.94 -13.73 10.33
C PHE A 111 4.17 -14.61 10.03
N GLU A 112 4.41 -14.85 8.76
CA GLU A 112 5.68 -15.30 8.19
C GLU A 112 6.19 -14.20 7.25
N TRP A 113 7.40 -13.72 7.51
CA TRP A 113 8.02 -12.64 6.73
C TRP A 113 9.55 -12.79 6.72
N ASP A 114 10.11 -13.22 5.60
CA ASP A 114 11.56 -13.45 5.38
C ASP A 114 12.21 -12.54 4.31
#